data_AF-A0A931DEQ4-F1
#
_entry.id   AF-A0A931DEQ4-F1
#
_cell.length_a   1.000
_cell.length_b   1.000
_cell.length_c   1.000
_cell.angle_alpha   90.00
_cell.angle_beta   90.00
_cell.angle_gamma   90.00
#
_symmetry.space_group_name_H-M   'P 1'
#
loop_
_entity.id
_entity.type
_entity.pdbx_description
1 polymer ?
#
loop_
_entity_poly.entity_id
_entity_poly.type
_entity_poly.pdbx_seq_one_letter_code
_entity_poly.pdbx_strand_id
1 'polypeptide(L)'
;MRRRVLGHGVGGALIATGLGGLLRESGFDLVGWAAWFGGGVLVHDAVIAPCVLLVGAATTRLPRSYRRHVQRAFTVGALVTLVALPFVLGQGRRADNPSILPLPYGRNLLIVLAAVLLLTACVALGHRLASRRRRSDGDR
;
A
#
# COMPACT_ATOMS: atom_id res chain seq x y z
N MET A 1 -22.92 24.52 4.12
CA MET A 1 -21.79 25.14 4.86
C MET A 1 -21.62 24.63 6.29
N ARG A 2 -22.65 24.68 7.16
CA ARG A 2 -22.58 24.24 8.58
C ARG A 2 -21.92 22.88 8.85
N ARG A 3 -22.24 21.83 8.07
CA ARG A 3 -21.66 20.48 8.26
C ARG A 3 -20.15 20.41 8.01
N ARG A 4 -19.62 21.22 7.08
CA ARG A 4 -18.18 21.27 6.80
C ARG A 4 -17.43 21.99 7.91
N VAL A 5 -17.98 23.11 8.40
CA VAL A 5 -17.42 23.86 9.53
C VAL A 5 -17.40 23.01 10.81
N LEU A 6 -18.46 22.25 11.07
CA LEU A 6 -18.51 21.26 12.16
C LEU A 6 -17.43 20.18 12.00
N GLY A 7 -17.25 19.64 10.80
CA GLY A 7 -16.20 18.64 10.53
C GLY A 7 -14.78 19.17 10.74
N HIS A 8 -14.49 20.39 10.26
CA HIS A 8 -13.20 21.04 10.49
C HIS A 8 -12.96 21.37 11.97
N GLY A 9 -14.01 21.80 12.68
CA GLY A 9 -13.93 22.07 14.12
C GLY A 9 -13.62 20.81 14.93
N VAL A 10 -14.30 19.70 14.65
CA VAL A 10 -14.06 18.41 15.30
C VAL A 10 -12.64 17.89 14.98
N GLY A 11 -12.24 17.93 13.71
CA GLY A 11 -10.89 17.51 13.31
C GLY A 11 -9.79 18.35 13.97
N GLY A 12 -9.95 19.68 14.00
CA GLY A 12 -9.02 20.58 14.66
C GLY A 12 -8.94 20.34 16.17
N ALA A 13 -10.08 20.12 16.83
CA ALA A 13 -10.12 19.80 18.26
C ALA A 13 -9.40 18.48 18.58
N LEU A 14 -9.55 17.45 17.74
CA LEU A 14 -8.83 16.17 17.89
C LEU A 14 -7.32 16.35 17.72
N ILE A 15 -6.88 17.12 16.73
CA ILE A 15 -5.46 17.44 16.51
C ILE A 15 -4.89 18.18 17.72
N ALA A 16 -5.56 19.22 18.19
CA ALA A 16 -5.12 20.00 19.36
C ALA A 16 -5.06 19.14 20.63
N THR A 17 -6.01 18.23 20.81
CA THR A 17 -6.01 17.27 21.94
C THR A 17 -4.83 16.31 21.85
N GLY A 18 -4.55 15.76 20.67
CA GLY A 18 -3.41 14.88 20.43
C GLY A 18 -2.07 15.58 20.68
N LEU A 19 -1.87 16.78 20.12
CA LEU A 19 -0.67 17.60 20.36
C LEU A 19 -0.53 17.99 21.83
N GLY A 20 -1.63 18.40 22.47
CA GLY A 20 -1.65 18.75 23.88
C GLY A 20 -1.33 17.58 24.80
N GLY A 21 -1.69 16.36 24.43
CA GLY A 21 -1.25 15.15 25.12
C GLY A 21 0.24 14.88 24.93
N LEU A 22 0.71 14.96 23.68
CA LEU A 22 2.09 14.70 23.31
C LEU A 22 3.10 15.62 24.01
N LEU A 23 2.77 16.90 24.14
CA LEU A 23 3.63 17.91 24.77
C LEU A 23 3.65 17.83 26.30
N ARG A 24 2.68 17.16 26.91
CA ARG A 24 2.62 16.94 28.37
C ARG A 24 3.35 15.68 28.79
N GLU A 25 3.72 14.83 27.85
CA GLU A 25 4.48 13.62 28.12
C GLU A 25 5.91 13.98 28.56
N SER A 26 6.30 13.49 29.73
CA SER A 26 7.62 13.77 30.30
C SER A 26 8.69 12.98 29.55
N GLY A 27 9.72 13.64 29.05
CA GLY A 27 10.80 12.97 28.28
C GLY A 27 10.48 12.73 26.81
N PHE A 28 9.48 13.42 26.26
CA PHE A 28 9.14 13.33 24.83
C PHE A 28 10.26 13.85 23.92
N ASP A 29 10.74 13.00 23.01
CA ASP A 29 11.68 13.37 21.96
C ASP A 29 10.94 14.02 20.78
N LEU A 30 10.79 15.35 20.86
CA LEU A 30 10.13 16.15 19.83
C LEU A 30 10.86 16.09 18.48
N VAL A 31 12.19 16.03 18.49
CA VAL A 31 13.00 16.03 17.26
C VAL A 31 12.88 14.68 16.57
N GLY A 32 13.02 13.58 17.31
CA GLY A 32 12.84 12.22 16.77
C GLY A 32 11.43 12.00 16.25
N TRP A 33 10.40 12.48 16.97
CA TRP A 33 9.02 12.43 16.48
C TRP A 33 8.82 13.26 15.22
N ALA A 34 9.32 14.51 15.18
CA ALA A 34 9.17 15.38 14.03
C ALA A 34 9.90 14.82 12.80
N ALA A 35 11.08 14.22 13.00
CA ALA A 35 11.82 13.54 11.94
C ALA A 35 11.08 12.30 11.42
N TRP A 36 10.51 11.48 12.30
CA TRP A 36 9.73 10.31 11.90
C TRP A 36 8.44 10.69 11.17
N PHE A 37 7.67 11.62 11.74
CA PHE A 37 6.40 12.08 11.17
C PHE A 37 6.63 12.85 9.88
N GLY A 38 7.49 13.87 9.91
CA GLY A 38 7.83 14.69 8.75
C GLY A 38 8.53 13.89 7.66
N GLY A 39 9.44 12.98 8.03
CA GLY A 39 10.09 12.06 7.09
C GLY A 39 9.09 11.14 6.40
N GLY A 40 8.11 10.59 7.13
CA GLY A 40 7.04 9.78 6.56
C GLY A 40 6.18 10.55 5.56
N VAL A 41 5.77 11.78 5.90
CA VAL A 41 5.03 12.67 4.99
C VAL A 41 5.84 12.98 3.75
N LEU A 42 7.12 13.32 3.91
CA LEU A 42 8.00 13.66 2.80
C LEU A 42 8.18 12.48 1.85
N VAL A 43 8.45 11.27 2.37
CA VAL A 43 8.56 10.05 1.55
C VAL A 43 7.24 9.77 0.82
N HIS A 44 6.11 9.96 1.48
CA HIS A 44 4.80 9.76 0.86
C HIS A 44 4.59 10.71 -0.32
N ASP A 45 4.78 12.01 -0.13
CA ASP A 45 4.44 13.02 -1.13
C ASP A 45 5.49 13.15 -2.24
N ALA A 46 6.78 12.97 -1.91
CA ALA A 46 7.87 13.08 -2.87
C ALA A 46 8.14 11.78 -3.65
N VAL A 47 7.75 10.61 -3.12
CA VAL A 47 8.06 9.31 -3.73
C VAL A 47 6.81 8.49 -3.99
N ILE A 48 6.02 8.18 -2.95
CA ILE A 48 4.90 7.24 -3.08
C ILE A 48 3.83 7.79 -4.02
N ALA A 49 3.38 9.02 -3.82
CA ALA A 49 2.35 9.63 -4.64
C ALA A 49 2.76 9.74 -6.13
N PRO A 50 3.95 10.26 -6.48
CA PRO A 50 4.45 10.25 -7.86
C PRO A 50 4.52 8.85 -8.47
N CYS A 51 5.04 7.85 -7.74
CA CYS A 51 5.08 6.47 -8.23
C CYS A 51 3.69 5.90 -8.52
N VAL A 52 2.72 6.14 -7.63
CA VAL A 52 1.32 5.71 -7.82
C VAL A 52 0.71 6.38 -9.06
N LEU A 53 0.97 7.68 -9.27
CA LEU A 53 0.51 8.40 -10.45
C LEU A 53 1.15 7.87 -11.73
N LEU A 54 2.44 7.58 -11.73
CA LEU A 54 3.16 7.00 -12.87
C LEU A 54 2.64 5.61 -13.22
N VAL A 55 2.43 4.74 -12.23
CA VAL A 55 1.80 3.42 -12.45
C VAL A 55 0.38 3.60 -12.98
N GLY A 56 -0.40 4.50 -12.39
CA GLY A 56 -1.75 4.85 -12.84
C GLY A 56 -1.77 5.28 -14.30
N ALA A 57 -0.86 6.17 -14.70
CA ALA A 57 -0.66 6.64 -16.06
C ALA A 57 -0.21 5.51 -16.99
N ALA A 58 0.74 4.67 -16.59
CA ALA A 58 1.19 3.52 -17.38
C ALA A 58 0.04 2.54 -17.66
N THR A 59 -0.83 2.29 -16.67
CA THR A 59 -2.00 1.41 -16.86
C THR A 59 -3.06 1.96 -17.81
N THR A 60 -3.02 3.24 -18.19
CA THR A 60 -3.94 3.80 -19.21
C THR A 60 -3.67 3.24 -20.61
N ARG A 61 -2.46 2.73 -20.86
CA ARG A 61 -2.08 2.07 -22.12
C ARG A 61 -2.71 0.68 -22.28
N LEU A 62 -3.29 0.12 -21.21
CA LEU A 62 -3.92 -1.19 -21.22
C LEU A 62 -5.40 -1.11 -21.61
N PRO A 63 -5.97 -2.15 -22.24
CA PRO A 63 -7.40 -2.20 -22.49
C PRO A 63 -8.21 -2.10 -21.20
N ARG A 64 -9.36 -1.43 -21.25
CA ARG A 64 -10.24 -1.19 -20.07
C ARG A 64 -10.58 -2.47 -19.29
N SER A 65 -10.68 -3.61 -19.97
CA SER A 65 -10.94 -4.92 -19.35
C SER A 65 -9.84 -5.40 -18.41
N TYR A 66 -8.57 -5.07 -18.70
CA TYR A 66 -7.42 -5.52 -17.91
C TYR A 66 -6.94 -4.48 -16.90
N ARG A 67 -7.19 -3.19 -17.16
CA ARG A 67 -6.71 -2.07 -16.34
C ARG A 67 -7.01 -2.24 -14.85
N ARG A 68 -8.26 -2.57 -14.48
CA ARG A 68 -8.65 -2.73 -13.06
C ARG A 68 -7.95 -3.92 -12.38
N HIS A 69 -7.73 -5.00 -13.11
CA HIS A 69 -7.04 -6.18 -12.59
C HIS A 69 -5.58 -5.87 -12.28
N VAL A 70 -4.90 -5.20 -13.23
CA VAL A 70 -3.50 -4.79 -13.07
C VAL A 70 -3.34 -3.79 -11.93
N GLN A 71 -4.23 -2.80 -11.81
CA GLN A 71 -4.20 -1.86 -10.69
C GLN A 71 -4.33 -2.57 -9.34
N ARG A 72 -5.26 -3.52 -9.20
CA ARG A 72 -5.41 -4.32 -7.98
C ARG A 72 -4.16 -5.13 -7.65
N ALA A 73 -3.54 -5.76 -8.65
CA ALA A 73 -2.29 -6.51 -8.46
C ALA A 73 -1.16 -5.60 -7.96
N PHE A 74 -1.00 -4.42 -8.56
CA PHE A 74 -0.02 -3.44 -8.08
C PHE A 74 -0.31 -2.98 -6.65
N THR A 75 -1.57 -2.71 -6.31
CA THR A 75 -1.94 -2.31 -4.94
C THR A 75 -1.60 -3.41 -3.93
N VAL A 76 -2.01 -4.65 -4.19
CA VAL A 76 -1.75 -5.79 -3.29
C VAL A 76 -0.25 -6.05 -3.20
N GLY A 77 0.45 -6.10 -4.34
CA GLY A 77 1.89 -6.31 -4.40
C GLY A 77 2.68 -5.22 -3.67
N ALA A 78 2.29 -3.96 -3.81
CA ALA A 78 2.91 -2.84 -3.11
C ALA A 78 2.72 -2.93 -1.60
N LEU A 79 1.50 -3.23 -1.12
CA LEU A 79 1.23 -3.40 0.31
C LEU A 79 2.00 -4.57 0.92
N VAL A 80 2.00 -5.73 0.24
CA VAL A 80 2.78 -6.89 0.67
C VAL A 80 4.27 -6.55 0.73
N THR A 81 4.78 -5.86 -0.29
CA THR A 81 6.18 -5.44 -0.33
C THR A 81 6.51 -4.48 0.80
N LEU A 82 5.67 -3.47 1.06
CA LEU A 82 5.87 -2.49 2.12
C LEU A 82 5.96 -3.16 3.50
N VAL A 83 5.06 -4.12 3.78
CA VAL A 83 5.07 -4.88 5.03
C VAL A 83 6.27 -5.83 5.10
N ALA A 84 6.63 -6.48 4.00
CA ALA A 84 7.75 -7.42 3.95
C ALA A 84 9.12 -6.75 3.98
N LEU A 85 9.21 -5.48 3.56
CA LEU A 85 10.45 -4.74 3.36
C LEU A 85 11.41 -4.76 4.55
N PRO A 86 11.00 -4.45 5.81
CA PRO A 86 11.93 -4.49 6.94
C PRO A 86 12.54 -5.89 7.14
N PHE A 87 11.78 -6.95 6.92
CA PHE A 87 12.28 -8.33 7.06
C PHE A 87 13.27 -8.71 5.96
N VAL A 88 13.00 -8.26 4.73
CA VAL A 88 13.93 -8.45 3.59
C VAL A 88 15.23 -7.69 3.82
N LEU A 89 15.15 -6.46 4.34
CA LEU A 89 16.31 -5.64 4.71
C LEU A 89 17.06 -6.18 5.95
N GLY A 90 16.53 -7.21 6.62
CA GLY A 90 17.14 -7.76 7.83
C GLY A 90 17.02 -6.85 9.05
N GLN A 91 16.09 -5.89 9.04
CA GLN A 91 15.83 -5.02 10.17
C GLN A 91 15.48 -5.86 11.40
N GLY A 92 16.23 -5.69 12.48
CA GLY A 92 16.06 -6.47 13.72
C GLY A 92 16.74 -7.84 13.73
N ARG A 93 17.51 -8.22 12.69
CA ARG A 93 18.35 -9.43 12.71
C ARG A 93 19.41 -9.31 13.80
N ARG A 94 19.61 -10.40 14.54
CA ARG A 94 20.56 -10.52 15.65
C ARG A 94 21.50 -11.70 15.41
N ALA A 95 22.81 -11.47 15.47
CA ALA A 95 23.81 -12.50 15.20
C ALA A 95 23.86 -13.57 16.32
N ASP A 96 23.55 -13.15 17.55
CA ASP A 96 23.45 -13.95 18.76
C ASP A 96 22.17 -14.79 18.85
N ASN A 97 21.16 -14.49 18.03
CA ASN A 97 19.91 -15.25 18.00
C ASN A 97 19.43 -15.51 16.56
N PRO A 98 19.91 -16.58 15.90
CA PRO A 98 19.58 -16.90 14.52
C PRO A 98 18.12 -17.32 14.31
N SER A 99 17.36 -17.54 15.38
CA SER A 99 15.91 -17.77 15.28
C SER A 99 15.12 -16.50 14.94
N ILE A 100 15.76 -15.33 15.02
CA ILE A 100 15.18 -14.04 14.60
C ILE A 100 15.44 -13.85 13.10
N LEU A 101 14.35 -13.85 12.31
CA LEU A 101 14.34 -13.85 10.84
C LEU A 101 15.05 -15.07 10.20
N PRO A 102 14.59 -16.30 10.48
CA PRO A 102 15.26 -17.51 9.97
C PRO A 102 14.96 -17.77 8.48
N LEU A 103 13.91 -17.15 7.94
CA LEU A 103 13.43 -17.40 6.58
C LEU A 103 14.16 -16.52 5.55
N PRO A 104 14.34 -17.00 4.30
CA PRO A 104 14.81 -16.18 3.20
C PRO A 104 13.69 -15.25 2.70
N TYR A 105 13.43 -14.16 3.43
CA TYR A 105 12.31 -13.23 3.16
C TYR A 105 12.33 -12.65 1.74
N GLY A 106 13.50 -12.42 1.16
CA GLY A 106 13.61 -11.96 -0.23
C GLY A 106 13.01 -12.97 -1.22
N ARG A 107 13.38 -14.26 -1.09
CA ARG A 107 12.83 -15.34 -1.90
C ARG A 107 11.33 -15.51 -1.67
N ASN A 108 10.91 -15.48 -0.42
CA ASN A 108 9.49 -15.66 -0.07
C ASN A 108 8.64 -14.49 -0.58
N LEU A 109 9.15 -13.26 -0.54
CA LEU A 109 8.47 -12.11 -1.11
C LEU A 109 8.29 -12.27 -2.63
N LEU A 110 9.33 -12.68 -3.36
CA LEU A 110 9.22 -12.94 -4.81
C LEU A 110 8.17 -14.01 -5.12
N ILE A 111 8.12 -15.08 -4.33
CA ILE A 111 7.11 -16.15 -4.48
C ILE A 111 5.70 -15.58 -4.28
N VAL A 112 5.48 -14.77 -3.24
CA VAL A 112 4.16 -14.15 -2.98
C VAL A 112 3.77 -13.19 -4.10
N LEU A 113 4.70 -12.35 -4.58
CA LEU A 113 4.45 -11.45 -5.70
C LEU A 113 4.11 -12.21 -6.98
N ALA A 114 4.81 -13.31 -7.26
CA ALA A 114 4.49 -14.20 -8.37
C ALA A 114 3.09 -14.81 -8.22
N ALA A 115 2.72 -15.26 -7.02
CA ALA A 115 1.38 -15.79 -6.74
C ALA A 115 0.28 -14.73 -6.95
N VAL A 116 0.49 -13.48 -6.52
CA VAL A 116 -0.45 -12.37 -6.74
C VAL A 116 -0.63 -12.10 -8.25
N LEU A 117 0.46 -12.08 -9.01
CA LEU A 117 0.41 -11.87 -10.46
C LEU A 117 -0.32 -13.02 -11.17
N LEU A 118 0.01 -14.27 -10.81
CA LEU A 118 -0.63 -15.47 -11.36
C LEU A 118 -2.14 -15.47 -11.07
N LEU A 119 -2.54 -15.23 -9.81
CA LEU A 119 -3.95 -15.20 -9.43
C LEU A 119 -4.71 -14.10 -10.17
N THR A 120 -4.11 -12.91 -10.30
CA THR A 120 -4.69 -11.81 -11.06
C THR A 120 -4.88 -12.17 -12.53
N ALA A 121 -3.88 -12.81 -13.14
CA ALA A 121 -3.95 -13.25 -14.53
C ALA A 121 -5.06 -14.29 -14.73
N CYS A 122 -5.17 -15.28 -13.83
CA CYS A 122 -6.23 -16.28 -13.85
C CYS A 122 -7.63 -15.65 -13.75
N VAL A 123 -7.83 -14.72 -12.82
CA VAL A 123 -9.11 -14.00 -12.65
C VAL A 123 -9.44 -13.17 -13.89
N ALA A 124 -8.47 -12.43 -14.43
CA ALA A 124 -8.67 -11.61 -15.62
C ALA A 124 -9.03 -12.47 -16.85
N LEU A 125 -8.35 -13.62 -17.03
CA LEU A 125 -8.63 -14.55 -18.12
C LEU A 125 -10.02 -15.20 -17.96
N GLY A 126 -10.37 -15.63 -16.74
CA GLY A 126 -11.68 -16.21 -16.42
C GLY A 126 -12.83 -15.26 -16.74
N HIS A 127 -12.72 -13.99 -16.35
CA HIS A 127 -13.71 -12.96 -16.69
C HIS A 127 -13.84 -12.75 -18.21
N ARG A 128 -12.72 -12.74 -18.94
CA ARG A 128 -12.74 -12.61 -20.40
C ARG A 128 -13.47 -13.80 -21.05
N LEU A 129 -13.16 -15.02 -20.64
CA LEU A 129 -13.79 -16.23 -21.19
C LEU A 129 -15.29 -16.27 -20.89
N ALA A 130 -15.70 -15.93 -19.66
CA ALA A 130 -17.11 -15.84 -19.28
C ALA A 130 -17.87 -14.77 -20.08
N SER A 131 -17.24 -13.61 -20.34
CA SER A 131 -17.86 -12.53 -21.13
C SER A 131 -18.04 -12.89 -22.61
N ARG A 132 -17.17 -13.75 -23.17
CA ARG A 132 -17.31 -14.26 -24.54
C ARG A 132 -18.47 -15.24 -24.66
N ARG A 133 -18.59 -16.18 -23.71
CA ARG A 133 -19.67 -17.19 -23.71
C ARG A 133 -21.06 -16.54 -23.68
N ARG A 134 -21.25 -15.51 -22.86
CA ARG A 134 -22.54 -14.78 -22.75
C ARG A 134 -22.97 -14.05 -24.02
N ARG A 135 -22.02 -13.66 -24.89
CA ARG A 135 -22.34 -12.99 -26.16
C ARG A 135 -22.79 -13.96 -27.24
N SER A 136 -22.29 -15.19 -27.24
CA SER A 136 -22.70 -16.23 -28.21
C SER A 136 -24.07 -16.83 -27.93
N ASP A 137 -24.59 -16.68 -26.71
CA ASP A 137 -25.87 -17.27 -26.28
C ASP A 137 -27.06 -16.30 -26.43
N GLY A 138 -26.82 -14.99 -26.56
CA GLY A 138 -27.86 -13.98 -26.76
C GLY A 138 -28.16 -13.65 -28.23
N ASP A 139 -27.50 -14.32 -29.17
CA ASP A 139 -27.62 -14.14 -30.62
C ASP A 139 -28.36 -15.33 -31.29
N ARG A 140 -28.97 -16.20 -30.47
CA ARG A 140 -29.83 -17.33 -30.85
C ARG A 140 -31.22 -17.11 -30.29
#